data_AF-A0A6A9SDG9-F1
#
_entry.id   AF-A0A6A9SDG9-F1
#
_cell.length_a   1.000
_cell.length_b   1.000
_cell.length_c   1.000
_cell.angle_alpha   90.00
_cell.angle_beta   90.00
_cell.angle_gamma   90.00
#
_symmetry.space_group_name_H-M   'P 1'
#
loop_
_entity.id
_entity.type
_entity.pdbx_description
1 polymer ?
#
loop_
_entity_poly.entity_id
_entity_poly.type
_entity_poly.pdbx_seq_one_letter_code
_entity_poly.pdbx_strand_id
1 'polypeptide(L)'
;MSQNTVNTTVSIKPADALFLSWATGINASGLFREAVAEQMMYRDIDRDELSTLTEEALTETSRDLDDLLEQTSSIEDLNALLETDPASD
;
A
#
# COMPACT_ATOMS: atom_id res chain seq x y z
N MET A 1 -21.83 27.46 11.37
CA MET A 1 -20.67 26.92 12.10
C MET A 1 -19.78 26.26 11.06
N SER A 2 -18.79 26.97 10.52
CA SER A 2 -17.86 26.38 9.55
C SER A 2 -16.90 25.49 10.34
N GLN A 3 -17.02 24.16 10.20
CA GLN A 3 -16.02 23.25 10.73
C GLN A 3 -14.71 23.57 10.02
N ASN A 4 -13.74 24.07 10.78
CA ASN A 4 -12.41 24.38 10.27
C ASN A 4 -11.69 23.03 10.10
N THR A 5 -11.84 22.41 8.94
CA THR A 5 -11.14 21.15 8.63
C THR A 5 -9.65 21.43 8.55
N VAL A 6 -8.92 20.98 9.55
CA VAL A 6 -7.45 21.02 9.55
C VAL A 6 -6.98 19.85 8.69
N ASN A 7 -6.47 20.14 7.50
CA ASN A 7 -5.81 19.13 6.67
C ASN A 7 -4.37 18.96 7.16
N THR A 8 -4.06 17.80 7.73
CA THR A 8 -2.70 17.43 8.11
C THR A 8 -2.18 16.42 7.09
N THR A 9 -1.21 16.84 6.28
CA THR A 9 -0.52 15.94 5.35
C THR A 9 0.53 15.15 6.10
N VAL A 10 0.35 13.84 6.17
CA VAL A 10 1.35 12.89 6.71
C VAL A 10 1.96 12.10 5.57
N SER A 11 3.29 11.99 5.54
CA SER A 11 3.99 11.15 4.58
C SER A 11 4.00 9.70 5.10
N ILE A 12 3.32 8.81 4.40
CA ILE A 12 3.32 7.37 4.66
C ILE A 12 4.24 6.65 3.67
N LYS A 13 4.68 5.44 4.00
CA LYS A 13 5.45 4.63 3.03
C LYS A 13 4.51 4.13 1.94
N PRO A 14 5.01 3.88 0.71
CA PRO A 14 4.21 3.33 -0.38
C PRO A 14 3.53 1.99 0.01
N ALA A 15 4.24 1.10 0.71
CA ALA A 15 3.66 -0.13 1.26
C ALA A 15 2.49 0.11 2.24
N ASP A 16 2.60 1.12 3.11
CA ASP A 16 1.51 1.49 4.01
C ASP A 16 0.28 1.99 3.19
N ALA A 17 0.52 2.72 2.09
CA ALA A 17 -0.54 3.20 1.20
C ALA A 17 -1.24 2.07 0.43
N LEU A 18 -0.48 1.09 -0.08
CA LEU A 18 -1.00 -0.13 -0.72
C LEU A 18 -1.92 -0.89 0.22
N PHE A 19 -1.46 -1.18 1.43
CA PHE A 19 -2.28 -1.82 2.43
C PHE A 19 -3.57 -1.06 2.74
N LEU A 20 -3.49 0.27 2.89
CA LEU A 20 -4.66 1.10 3.18
C LEU A 20 -5.67 1.12 2.04
N SER A 21 -5.22 1.05 0.78
CA SER A 21 -6.10 0.92 -0.39
C SER A 21 -6.81 -0.44 -0.41
N TRP A 22 -6.10 -1.51 -0.09
CA TRP A 22 -6.69 -2.86 0.01
C TRP A 22 -7.69 -2.96 1.17
N ALA A 23 -7.38 -2.29 2.29
CA ALA A 23 -8.22 -2.26 3.47
C ALA A 23 -9.38 -1.26 3.33
N THR A 24 -10.21 -1.48 2.30
CA THR A 24 -11.46 -0.75 2.08
C THR A 24 -12.34 -0.83 3.33
N GLY A 25 -12.53 0.32 3.99
CA GLY A 25 -13.29 0.45 5.24
C GLY A 25 -12.46 0.87 6.45
N ILE A 26 -11.13 0.90 6.35
CA ILE A 26 -10.28 1.51 7.35
C ILE A 26 -10.22 3.02 7.12
N ASN A 27 -10.65 3.80 8.11
CA ASN A 27 -10.46 5.25 8.07
C ASN A 27 -8.99 5.60 8.37
N ALA A 28 -8.19 5.66 7.31
CA ALA A 28 -6.76 5.96 7.35
C ALA A 28 -6.45 7.29 8.05
N SER A 29 -7.38 8.27 8.04
CA SER A 29 -7.17 9.58 8.67
C SER A 29 -7.00 9.52 10.19
N GLY A 30 -7.40 8.40 10.83
CA GLY A 30 -7.22 8.17 12.26
C GLY A 30 -6.16 7.13 12.62
N LEU A 31 -5.56 6.43 11.64
CA LEU A 31 -4.57 5.40 11.93
C LEU A 31 -3.17 6.00 12.04
N PHE A 32 -2.57 5.83 13.21
CA PHE A 32 -1.13 5.99 13.38
C PHE A 32 -0.39 4.83 12.73
N ARG A 33 0.88 5.06 12.38
CA ARG A 33 1.76 4.06 11.77
C ARG A 33 1.81 2.73 12.54
N GLU A 34 1.68 2.80 13.86
CA GLU A 34 1.66 1.64 14.76
C GLU A 34 0.37 0.81 14.60
N ALA A 35 -0.78 1.47 14.44
CA ALA A 35 -2.05 0.81 14.23
C ALA A 35 -2.16 0.21 12.81
N VAL A 36 -1.51 0.82 11.81
CA VAL A 36 -1.37 0.20 10.47
C VAL A 36 -0.59 -1.12 10.59
N ALA A 37 0.53 -1.13 11.30
CA ALA A 37 1.32 -2.33 11.51
C ALA A 37 0.54 -3.42 12.28
N GLU A 38 -0.25 -3.04 13.28
CA GLU A 38 -1.11 -3.97 14.01
C GLU A 38 -2.21 -4.59 13.12
N GLN A 39 -2.81 -3.79 12.23
CA GLN A 39 -3.81 -4.28 11.28
C GLN A 39 -3.19 -5.19 10.21
N MET A 40 -1.97 -4.88 9.76
CA MET A 40 -1.19 -5.76 8.88
C MET A 40 -0.95 -7.11 9.56
N MET A 41 -0.46 -7.11 10.80
CA MET A 41 -0.25 -8.33 11.59
C MET A 41 -1.54 -9.11 11.81
N TYR A 42 -2.66 -8.44 12.08
CA TYR A 42 -3.98 -9.08 12.21
C TYR A 42 -4.45 -9.77 10.92
N ARG A 43 -4.02 -9.25 9.76
CA ARG A 43 -4.33 -9.80 8.43
C ARG A 43 -3.24 -10.74 7.90
N ASP A 44 -2.26 -11.10 8.73
CA ASP A 44 -1.11 -11.93 8.36
C ASP A 44 -0.29 -11.32 7.20
N ILE A 45 -0.25 -9.99 7.14
CA ILE A 45 0.55 -9.23 6.16
C ILE A 45 1.83 -8.79 6.85
N ASP A 46 2.96 -9.26 6.35
CA ASP A 46 4.26 -8.84 6.86
C ASP A 46 4.65 -7.50 6.25
N ARG A 47 4.94 -6.51 7.10
CA ARG A 47 5.21 -5.14 6.65
C ARG A 47 6.53 -5.04 5.90
N ASP A 48 7.52 -5.84 6.29
CA ASP A 48 8.83 -5.84 5.65
C ASP A 48 8.71 -6.43 4.25
N GLU A 49 8.03 -7.58 4.13
CA GLU A 49 7.71 -8.22 2.86
C GLU A 49 6.93 -7.29 1.92
N LEU A 50 5.88 -6.64 2.43
CA LEU A 50 5.11 -5.68 1.63
C LEU A 50 5.98 -4.49 1.18
N SER A 51 6.90 -4.01 2.02
CA SER A 51 7.85 -2.96 1.65
C SER A 51 8.73 -3.41 0.49
N THR A 52 9.35 -4.59 0.62
CA THR A 52 10.21 -5.17 -0.42
C THR A 52 9.46 -5.35 -1.73
N LEU A 53 8.29 -6.02 -1.71
CA LEU A 53 7.51 -6.25 -2.93
C LEU A 53 7.05 -4.94 -3.57
N THR A 54 6.66 -3.95 -2.77
CA THR A 54 6.28 -2.63 -3.30
C THR A 54 7.48 -1.92 -3.94
N GLU A 55 8.63 -1.93 -3.28
CA GLU A 55 9.86 -1.31 -3.79
C GLU A 55 10.34 -1.99 -5.06
N GLU A 56 10.27 -3.33 -5.14
CA GLU A 56 10.54 -4.10 -6.34
C GLU A 56 9.54 -3.74 -7.45
N ALA A 57 8.24 -3.70 -7.16
CA ALA A 57 7.24 -3.37 -8.18
C ALA A 57 7.38 -1.95 -8.73
N LEU A 58 7.78 -1.00 -7.89
CA LEU A 58 8.06 0.39 -8.30
C LEU A 58 9.41 0.54 -9.04
N THR A 59 10.33 -0.41 -8.87
CA THR A 59 11.68 -0.35 -9.46
C THR A 59 11.78 -1.16 -10.74
N GLU A 60 11.23 -2.38 -10.75
CA GLU A 60 11.29 -3.34 -11.84
C GLU A 60 10.25 -3.03 -12.91
N THR A 61 9.07 -2.58 -12.50
CA THR A 61 8.05 -2.14 -13.44
C THR A 61 8.09 -0.63 -13.59
N SER A 62 7.90 -0.14 -14.82
CA SER A 62 7.74 1.29 -15.11
C SER A 62 6.38 1.86 -14.63
N ARG A 63 5.79 1.26 -13.59
CA ARG A 63 4.49 1.58 -13.00
C ARG A 63 4.70 2.41 -11.74
N ASP A 64 3.84 3.39 -11.54
CA ASP A 64 3.80 4.20 -10.34
C ASP A 64 2.97 3.52 -9.24
N LEU A 65 3.08 4.02 -8.02
CA LEU A 65 2.30 3.52 -6.88
C LEU A 65 0.80 3.54 -7.17
N ASP A 66 0.29 4.58 -7.82
CA ASP A 66 -1.13 4.72 -8.17
C ASP A 66 -1.63 3.54 -9.02
N ASP A 67 -0.82 3.13 -9.98
CA ASP A 67 -1.11 2.01 -10.87
C ASP A 67 -1.10 0.67 -10.11
N LEU A 68 -0.17 0.49 -9.16
CA LEU A 68 -0.19 -0.65 -8.25
C LEU A 68 -1.43 -0.66 -7.35
N LEU A 69 -1.90 0.50 -6.89
CA LEU A 69 -3.11 0.61 -6.06
C LEU A 69 -4.38 0.25 -6.84
N GLU A 70 -4.42 0.53 -8.15
CA GLU A 70 -5.55 0.21 -9.02
C GLU A 70 -5.54 -1.25 -9.48
N GLN A 71 -4.36 -1.80 -9.74
CA GLN A 71 -4.23 -3.17 -10.23
C GLN A 71 -4.25 -4.20 -9.12
N THR A 72 -3.75 -3.87 -7.92
CA THR A 72 -3.64 -4.83 -6.82
C THR A 72 -4.71 -4.63 -5.75
N SER A 73 -5.18 -5.76 -5.21
CA SER A 73 -6.07 -5.78 -4.04
C SER A 73 -5.54 -6.64 -2.88
N SER A 74 -4.38 -7.29 -3.05
CA SER A 74 -3.76 -8.21 -2.09
C SER A 74 -2.28 -8.44 -2.42
N ILE A 75 -1.51 -8.98 -1.47
CA ILE A 75 -0.09 -9.36 -1.68
C ILE A 75 0.07 -10.35 -2.82
N GLU A 76 -0.82 -11.33 -2.92
CA GLU A 76 -0.79 -12.32 -4.02
C GLU A 76 -0.90 -11.65 -5.38
N ASP A 77 -1.71 -10.61 -5.50
CA ASP A 77 -1.88 -9.86 -6.74
C ASP A 77 -0.63 -9.04 -7.07
N LEU A 78 -0.04 -8.37 -6.06
CA LEU A 78 1.23 -7.65 -6.19
C LEU A 78 2.36 -8.59 -6.65
N ASN A 79 2.44 -9.78 -6.06
CA ASN A 79 3.43 -10.78 -6.43
C ASN A 79 3.17 -11.34 -7.85
N ALA A 80 1.90 -11.60 -8.19
CA ALA A 80 1.53 -11.99 -9.55
C ALA A 80 1.87 -10.91 -10.58
N LEU A 81 1.76 -9.62 -10.24
CA LEU A 81 2.18 -8.52 -11.11
C LEU A 81 3.69 -8.51 -11.33
N LEU A 82 4.48 -8.79 -10.30
CA LEU A 82 5.94 -8.92 -10.39
C LEU A 82 6.34 -10.15 -11.23
N GLU A 83 5.66 -11.28 -11.03
CA GLU A 83 5.90 -12.51 -11.79
C GLU A 83 5.44 -12.42 -13.25
N THR A 84 4.36 -11.67 -13.53
CA THR A 84 3.80 -11.50 -14.88
C THR A 84 4.43 -10.37 -15.68
N ASP A 85 5.20 -9.49 -15.03
CA ASP A 85 5.98 -8.43 -15.67
C ASP A 85 7.47 -8.82 -15.70
N PRO A 86 7.88 -9.96 -16.32
CA PRO A 86 9.27 -10.11 -16.71
C PRO A 86 9.46 -9.08 -17.81
N ALA A 87 10.33 -8.09 -17.58
CA ALA A 87 10.73 -7.15 -18.61
C ALA A 87 11.02 -7.87 -19.94
N SER A 88 10.08 -7.79 -20.89
CA SER A 88 10.16 -8.20 -22.30
C SER A 88 10.65 -9.62 -22.62
N ASP A 89 9.80 -10.45 -23.23
CA ASP A 89 10.26 -11.27 -24.36
C ASP A 89 9.98 -10.51 -25.67
#